data_AF-A0A382T408-F1
#
_entry.id   AF-A0A382T408-F1
#
_cell.length_a   1.000
_cell.length_b   1.000
_cell.length_c   1.000
_cell.angle_alpha   90.00
_cell.angle_beta   90.00
_cell.angle_gamma   90.00
#
_symmetry.space_group_name_H-M   'P 1'
#
loop_
_entity.id
_entity.type
_entity.pdbx_description
1 polymer ?
#
loop_
_entity_poly.entity_id
_entity_poly.type
_entity_poly.pdbx_seq_one_letter_code
_entity_poly.pdbx_strand_id
1 'polypeptide(L)'
;MQLAGSAAALGATALTAKTAKKKAGVTKGRINQSVVHWCWGERGWKETDTAEAAKDLGCKSVELIGPEHWPLLKNHGLTCAIAPNGVEGPPFIRGFNNPDYHEMVIKATKETIDACAKHRVKSVIAFNGYKWRKAEDPKSGEI
;
A
#
# COMPACT_ATOMS: atom_id res chain seq x y z
N MET A 1 -81.10 16.62 -0.85
CA MET A 1 -80.47 17.08 -2.12
C MET A 1 -79.55 18.23 -1.79
N GLN A 2 -78.36 18.27 -2.43
CA GLN A 2 -77.17 19.12 -2.16
C GLN A 2 -76.31 18.60 -0.98
N LEU A 3 -74.99 18.41 -1.05
CA LEU A 3 -73.92 18.87 -1.97
C LEU A 3 -72.84 17.79 -2.17
N ALA A 4 -72.14 17.87 -3.31
CA ALA A 4 -70.97 17.09 -3.67
C ALA A 4 -69.73 17.44 -2.85
N GLY A 5 -68.82 16.47 -2.68
CA GLY A 5 -67.50 16.68 -2.08
C GLY A 5 -66.47 15.71 -2.66
N SER A 6 -65.86 16.09 -3.78
CA SER A 6 -64.74 15.39 -4.40
C SER A 6 -63.46 15.60 -3.57
N ALA A 7 -62.94 14.53 -2.94
CA ALA A 7 -61.63 14.56 -2.30
C ALA A 7 -60.53 14.22 -3.33
N ALA A 8 -59.80 15.23 -3.78
CA ALA A 8 -58.59 15.05 -4.58
C ALA A 8 -57.44 14.56 -3.70
N ALA A 9 -56.93 13.36 -3.98
CA ALA A 9 -55.73 12.83 -3.34
C ALA A 9 -54.49 13.56 -3.88
N LEU A 10 -53.88 14.43 -3.06
CA LEU A 10 -52.55 14.97 -3.32
C LEU A 10 -51.49 13.91 -2.99
N GLY A 11 -51.10 13.12 -4.00
CA GLY A 11 -49.92 12.27 -3.94
C GLY A 11 -48.65 13.12 -3.96
N ALA A 12 -48.08 13.41 -2.80
CA ALA A 12 -46.76 14.01 -2.68
C ALA A 12 -45.69 12.96 -3.05
N THR A 13 -45.22 12.98 -4.30
CA THR A 13 -44.04 12.24 -4.72
C THR A 13 -42.79 12.97 -4.21
N ALA A 14 -42.26 12.52 -3.08
CA ALA A 14 -40.97 12.99 -2.59
C ALA A 14 -39.85 12.52 -3.54
N LEU A 15 -39.36 13.41 -4.40
CA LEU A 15 -38.11 13.18 -5.13
C LEU A 15 -36.96 13.20 -4.12
N THR A 16 -36.51 12.02 -3.70
CA THR A 16 -35.23 11.87 -3.02
C THR A 16 -34.11 11.98 -4.05
N ALA A 17 -33.54 13.18 -4.19
CA ALA A 17 -32.33 13.37 -4.97
C ALA A 17 -31.17 12.60 -4.31
N LYS A 18 -30.81 11.43 -4.87
CA LYS A 18 -29.55 10.75 -4.52
C LYS A 18 -28.40 11.65 -4.98
N THR A 19 -27.80 12.41 -4.07
CA THR A 19 -26.48 13.00 -4.29
C THR A 19 -25.49 11.86 -4.53
N ALA A 20 -25.07 11.68 -5.78
CA ALA A 20 -23.99 10.78 -6.12
C ALA A 20 -22.72 11.26 -5.41
N LYS A 21 -22.27 10.55 -4.38
CA LYS A 21 -20.97 10.80 -3.76
C LYS A 21 -19.92 10.69 -4.86
N LYS A 22 -19.12 11.74 -5.07
CA LYS A 22 -17.92 11.64 -5.92
C LYS A 22 -17.08 10.49 -5.37
N LYS A 23 -16.81 9.49 -6.21
CA LYS A 23 -15.93 8.38 -5.85
C LYS A 23 -14.54 8.96 -5.56
N ALA A 24 -14.06 8.80 -4.33
CA ALA A 24 -12.68 9.16 -3.99
C ALA A 24 -11.71 8.19 -4.70
N GLY A 25 -10.54 8.68 -5.12
CA GLY A 25 -9.51 7.88 -5.78
C GLY A 25 -9.23 8.25 -7.24
N VAL A 26 -8.67 7.29 -7.99
CA VAL A 26 -8.25 7.46 -9.39
C VAL A 26 -9.45 7.84 -10.27
N THR A 27 -9.32 8.95 -11.00
CA THR A 27 -10.39 9.48 -11.87
C THR A 27 -10.15 9.26 -13.36
N LYS A 28 -8.90 9.40 -13.82
CA LYS A 28 -8.55 9.39 -15.25
C LYS A 28 -7.62 8.24 -15.67
N GLY A 29 -7.16 7.43 -14.72
CA GLY A 29 -6.27 6.30 -14.99
C GLY A 29 -4.89 6.64 -15.58
N ARG A 30 -4.49 7.92 -15.58
CA ARG A 30 -3.22 8.39 -16.19
C ARG A 30 -1.99 8.23 -15.29
N ILE A 31 -2.21 7.98 -14.00
CA ILE A 31 -1.16 7.85 -13.00
C ILE A 31 -1.30 6.47 -12.37
N ASN A 32 -0.20 5.72 -12.33
CA ASN A 32 -0.13 4.45 -11.60
C ASN A 32 0.11 4.75 -10.12
N GLN A 33 -0.97 5.06 -9.41
CA GLN A 33 -0.91 5.35 -7.98
C GLN A 33 -0.68 4.05 -7.18
N SER A 34 0.10 4.17 -6.11
CA SER A 34 0.35 3.09 -5.17
C SER A 34 0.49 3.62 -3.75
N VAL A 35 0.49 2.70 -2.78
CA VAL A 35 0.59 2.99 -1.35
C VAL A 35 1.59 2.05 -0.68
N VAL A 36 2.24 2.47 0.40
CA VAL A 36 3.23 1.68 1.14
C VAL A 36 2.62 1.13 2.43
N HIS A 37 2.47 -0.18 2.58
CA HIS A 37 1.71 -0.77 3.71
C HIS A 37 2.20 -0.32 5.10
N TRP A 38 3.53 -0.26 5.31
CA TRP A 38 4.13 0.09 6.60
C TRP A 38 3.56 1.39 7.23
N CYS A 39 3.23 2.40 6.42
CA CYS A 39 2.65 3.66 6.90
C CYS A 39 1.32 3.48 7.67
N TRP A 40 0.58 2.40 7.38
CA TRP A 40 -0.67 2.06 8.04
C TRP A 40 -0.54 0.87 8.99
N GLY A 41 0.37 -0.07 8.69
CA GLY A 41 0.67 -1.22 9.56
C GLY A 41 1.08 -0.79 10.98
N GLU A 42 1.92 0.22 11.11
CA GLU A 42 2.28 0.81 12.42
C GLU A 42 1.10 1.44 13.17
N ARG A 43 -0.01 1.69 12.47
CA ARG A 43 -1.26 2.23 13.01
C ARG A 43 -2.34 1.15 13.18
N GLY A 44 -1.97 -0.13 13.10
CA GLY A 44 -2.83 -1.28 13.37
C GLY A 44 -3.59 -1.82 12.16
N TRP A 45 -3.33 -1.33 10.93
CA TRP A 45 -3.93 -1.90 9.73
C TRP A 45 -3.27 -3.24 9.38
N LYS A 46 -4.07 -4.18 8.93
CA LYS A 46 -3.58 -5.40 8.29
C LYS A 46 -3.25 -5.16 6.82
N GLU A 47 -2.51 -6.06 6.22
CA GLU A 47 -2.20 -6.04 4.79
C GLU A 47 -3.47 -6.11 3.95
N THR A 48 -4.47 -6.87 4.43
CA THR A 48 -5.81 -6.99 3.81
C THR A 48 -6.52 -5.64 3.76
N ASP A 49 -6.50 -4.89 4.87
CA ASP A 49 -7.17 -3.58 4.96
C ASP A 49 -6.54 -2.59 3.95
N THR A 50 -5.21 -2.65 3.84
CA THR A 50 -4.46 -1.83 2.89
C THR A 50 -4.76 -2.23 1.44
N ALA A 51 -4.82 -3.52 1.14
CA ALA A 51 -5.13 -4.02 -0.20
C ALA A 51 -6.58 -3.66 -0.61
N GLU A 52 -7.54 -3.77 0.30
CA GLU A 52 -8.93 -3.36 0.06
C GLU A 52 -9.03 -1.86 -0.23
N ALA A 53 -8.45 -1.03 0.63
CA ALA A 53 -8.46 0.42 0.43
C ALA A 53 -7.76 0.84 -0.87
N ALA A 54 -6.61 0.23 -1.19
CA ALA A 54 -5.88 0.49 -2.43
C ALA A 54 -6.71 0.14 -3.66
N LYS A 55 -7.40 -1.01 -3.65
CA LYS A 55 -8.32 -1.42 -4.72
C LYS A 55 -9.47 -0.44 -4.87
N ASP A 56 -10.10 -0.03 -3.77
CA ASP A 56 -11.24 0.89 -3.78
C ASP A 56 -10.89 2.28 -4.32
N LEU A 57 -9.68 2.75 -3.99
CA LEU A 57 -9.10 3.98 -4.51
C LEU A 57 -8.62 3.86 -5.97
N GLY A 58 -8.56 2.65 -6.53
CA GLY A 58 -8.10 2.40 -7.90
C GLY A 58 -6.59 2.42 -8.07
N CYS A 59 -5.83 2.25 -6.99
CA CYS A 59 -4.38 2.05 -7.03
C CYS A 59 -4.01 0.81 -7.86
N LYS A 60 -2.77 0.76 -8.34
CA LYS A 60 -2.22 -0.37 -9.10
C LYS A 60 -1.45 -1.34 -8.23
N SER A 61 -0.89 -0.85 -7.12
CA SER A 61 0.01 -1.63 -6.28
C SER A 61 0.01 -1.18 -4.84
N VAL A 62 0.47 -2.10 -3.98
CA VAL A 62 0.88 -1.86 -2.60
C VAL A 62 2.37 -2.21 -2.52
N GLU A 63 3.18 -1.27 -2.06
CA GLU A 63 4.64 -1.33 -2.08
C GLU A 63 5.23 -1.71 -0.73
N LEU A 64 6.50 -2.11 -0.77
CA LEU A 64 7.32 -2.49 0.39
C LEU A 64 6.65 -3.52 1.29
N ILE A 65 5.86 -4.40 0.68
CA ILE A 65 5.19 -5.53 1.32
C ILE A 65 5.86 -6.81 0.86
N GLY A 66 6.08 -7.73 1.80
CA GLY A 66 6.89 -8.92 1.57
C GLY A 66 6.27 -9.94 0.60
N PRO A 67 7.09 -10.84 0.02
CA PRO A 67 6.65 -11.83 -0.97
C PRO A 67 5.47 -12.71 -0.54
N GLU A 68 5.40 -13.03 0.74
CA GLU A 68 4.34 -13.82 1.38
C GLU A 68 2.93 -13.21 1.21
N HIS A 69 2.84 -11.89 1.01
CA HIS A 69 1.57 -11.18 0.83
C HIS A 69 1.24 -10.88 -0.65
N TRP A 70 2.13 -11.14 -1.60
CA TRP A 70 1.83 -10.88 -3.01
C TRP A 70 0.68 -11.72 -3.58
N PRO A 71 0.43 -12.98 -3.13
CA PRO A 71 -0.80 -13.68 -3.48
C PRO A 71 -2.07 -12.93 -3.04
N LEU A 72 -2.06 -12.31 -1.86
CA LEU A 72 -3.16 -11.45 -1.40
C LEU A 72 -3.35 -10.27 -2.37
N LEU A 73 -2.29 -9.54 -2.71
CA LEU A 73 -2.39 -8.41 -3.65
C LEU A 73 -3.00 -8.86 -4.99
N LYS A 74 -2.53 -9.98 -5.53
CA LYS A 74 -3.03 -10.56 -6.78
C LYS A 74 -4.53 -10.84 -6.71
N ASN A 75 -5.03 -11.38 -5.59
CA ASN A 75 -6.46 -11.64 -5.38
C ASN A 75 -7.30 -10.35 -5.37
N HIS A 76 -6.71 -9.20 -5.01
CA HIS A 76 -7.35 -7.88 -5.08
C HIS A 76 -7.15 -7.17 -6.43
N GLY A 77 -6.49 -7.81 -7.41
CA GLY A 77 -6.16 -7.20 -8.71
C GLY A 77 -5.03 -6.17 -8.62
N LEU A 78 -4.23 -6.24 -7.56
CA LEU A 78 -3.08 -5.38 -7.29
C LEU A 78 -1.77 -6.13 -7.54
N THR A 79 -0.68 -5.38 -7.61
CA THR A 79 0.70 -5.92 -7.63
C THR A 79 1.57 -5.25 -6.56
N CYS A 80 2.84 -5.60 -6.51
CA CYS A 80 3.88 -4.85 -5.83
C CYS A 80 4.83 -4.33 -6.92
N ALA A 81 4.99 -3.02 -7.05
CA ALA A 81 5.89 -2.43 -8.03
C ALA A 81 7.33 -2.32 -7.48
N ILE A 82 7.46 -2.14 -6.17
CA ILE A 82 8.71 -2.00 -5.43
C ILE A 82 8.68 -2.92 -4.21
N ALA A 83 9.42 -4.02 -4.27
CA ALA A 83 9.61 -4.94 -3.15
C ALA A 83 10.53 -4.33 -2.07
N PRO A 84 10.39 -4.73 -0.79
CA PRO A 84 11.41 -4.49 0.22
C PRO A 84 12.70 -5.23 -0.15
N ASN A 85 13.86 -4.85 0.39
CA ASN A 85 15.13 -5.56 0.16
C ASN A 85 15.29 -6.86 0.97
N GLY A 86 14.32 -7.18 1.83
CA GLY A 86 14.31 -8.41 2.64
C GLY A 86 15.20 -8.37 3.88
N VAL A 87 15.88 -7.25 4.18
CA VAL A 87 16.64 -7.10 5.42
C VAL A 87 15.67 -7.15 6.61
N GLU A 88 16.00 -7.94 7.63
CA GLU A 88 15.19 -8.04 8.85
C GLU A 88 15.14 -6.70 9.61
N GLY A 89 13.95 -6.35 10.09
CA GLY A 89 13.71 -5.07 10.77
C GLY A 89 13.59 -3.90 9.80
N PRO A 90 13.75 -2.66 10.28
CA PRO A 90 13.63 -1.48 9.43
C PRO A 90 14.81 -1.42 8.43
N PRO A 91 14.56 -1.54 7.11
CA PRO A 91 15.60 -1.79 6.11
C PRO A 91 16.52 -0.58 5.86
N PHE A 92 16.17 0.58 6.42
CA PHE A 92 16.93 1.82 6.34
C PHE A 92 17.96 2.00 7.47
N ILE A 93 18.00 1.11 8.47
CA ILE A 93 18.94 1.18 9.60
C ILE A 93 20.29 0.57 9.20
N ARG A 94 20.29 -0.69 8.77
CA ARG A 94 21.48 -1.45 8.34
C ARG A 94 21.51 -1.54 6.81
N GLY A 95 22.38 -0.75 6.17
CA GLY A 95 22.43 -0.64 4.71
C GLY A 95 23.85 -0.60 4.14
N PHE A 96 23.95 -0.32 2.84
CA PHE A 96 25.20 -0.42 2.06
C PHE A 96 26.30 0.59 2.43
N ASN A 97 26.01 1.65 3.19
CA ASN A 97 27.05 2.58 3.63
C ASN A 97 28.06 1.89 4.55
N ASN A 98 27.63 0.90 5.36
CA ASN A 98 28.52 0.19 6.28
C ASN A 98 28.97 -1.16 5.68
N PRO A 99 30.27 -1.34 5.37
CA PRO A 99 30.83 -2.59 4.84
C PRO A 99 30.55 -3.83 5.69
N ASP A 100 30.45 -3.66 7.02
CA ASP A 100 30.17 -4.77 7.94
C ASP A 100 28.78 -5.40 7.71
N TYR A 101 27.87 -4.69 7.02
CA TYR A 101 26.53 -5.17 6.71
C TYR A 101 26.38 -5.69 5.28
N HIS A 102 27.41 -5.58 4.42
CA HIS A 102 27.29 -5.89 2.99
C HIS A 102 26.87 -7.34 2.74
N GLU A 103 27.45 -8.31 3.43
CA GLU A 103 27.12 -9.72 3.24
C GLU A 103 25.63 -9.99 3.52
N MET A 104 25.13 -9.46 4.65
CA MET A 104 23.73 -9.57 5.05
C MET A 104 22.80 -8.89 4.03
N VAL A 105 23.09 -7.65 3.63
CA VAL A 105 22.25 -6.89 2.70
C VAL A 105 22.23 -7.55 1.33
N ILE A 106 23.39 -8.02 0.82
CA ILE A 106 23.49 -8.71 -0.48
C ILE A 106 22.70 -10.01 -0.46
N LYS A 107 22.83 -10.81 0.61
CA LYS A 107 22.10 -12.08 0.74
C LYS A 107 20.58 -11.85 0.72
N ALA A 108 20.08 -10.98 1.60
CA ALA A 108 18.65 -10.68 1.69
C ALA A 108 18.08 -10.09 0.38
N THR A 109 18.84 -9.19 -0.25
CA THR A 109 18.43 -8.58 -1.53
C THR A 109 18.37 -9.62 -2.64
N LYS A 110 19.33 -10.54 -2.73
CA LYS A 110 19.32 -11.64 -3.72
C LYS A 110 18.13 -12.57 -3.52
N GLU A 111 17.85 -12.98 -2.29
CA GLU A 111 16.68 -13.81 -1.97
C GLU A 111 15.37 -13.12 -2.38
N THR A 112 15.28 -11.81 -2.16
CA THR A 112 14.12 -11.02 -2.57
C THR A 112 14.03 -10.87 -4.10
N ILE A 113 15.16 -10.72 -4.80
CA ILE A 113 15.20 -10.70 -6.27
C ILE A 113 14.68 -12.04 -6.84
N ASP A 114 15.07 -13.17 -6.25
CA ASP A 114 14.59 -14.49 -6.67
C ASP A 114 13.07 -14.64 -6.44
N ALA A 115 12.56 -14.10 -5.33
CA ALA A 115 11.12 -14.03 -5.10
C ALA A 115 10.43 -13.11 -6.12
N CYS A 116 10.99 -11.93 -6.40
CA CYS A 116 10.46 -10.98 -7.40
C CYS A 116 10.32 -11.63 -8.77
N ALA A 117 11.31 -12.41 -9.21
CA ALA A 117 11.28 -13.12 -10.49
C ALA A 117 10.08 -14.08 -10.60
N LYS A 118 9.73 -14.78 -9.50
CA LYS A 118 8.58 -15.70 -9.45
C LYS A 118 7.22 -14.98 -9.57
N HIS A 119 7.13 -13.74 -9.08
CA HIS A 119 5.88 -12.99 -9.00
C HIS A 119 5.78 -11.81 -9.97
N ARG A 120 6.79 -11.62 -10.84
CA ARG A 120 6.88 -10.53 -11.83
C ARG A 120 6.92 -9.13 -11.21
N VAL A 121 7.49 -9.02 -10.01
CA VAL A 121 7.86 -7.74 -9.40
C VAL A 121 9.17 -7.27 -10.02
N LYS A 122 9.22 -6.02 -10.47
CA LYS A 122 10.32 -5.55 -11.33
C LYS A 122 11.48 -4.89 -10.58
N SER A 123 11.23 -4.46 -9.34
CA SER A 123 12.16 -3.62 -8.59
C SER A 123 12.23 -4.05 -7.14
N VAL A 124 13.43 -4.04 -6.60
CA VAL A 124 13.72 -4.17 -5.18
C VAL A 124 14.32 -2.85 -4.72
N ILE A 125 13.78 -2.24 -3.66
CA ILE A 125 14.35 -1.00 -3.10
C ILE A 125 15.72 -1.29 -2.48
N ALA A 126 16.60 -0.30 -2.39
CA ALA A 126 17.81 -0.37 -1.60
C ALA A 126 17.91 0.87 -0.69
N PHE A 127 18.53 0.71 0.47
CA PHE A 127 18.77 1.80 1.41
C PHE A 127 20.26 1.92 1.72
N ASN A 128 20.71 3.16 1.89
CA ASN A 128 22.08 3.48 2.26
C ASN A 128 22.40 3.02 3.68
N GLY A 129 21.45 3.07 4.62
CA GLY A 129 21.72 2.80 6.03
C GLY A 129 22.22 4.03 6.79
N TYR A 130 22.30 3.91 8.11
CA TYR A 130 22.84 4.96 8.96
C TYR A 130 24.36 5.10 8.82
N LYS A 131 24.86 6.28 9.19
CA LYS A 131 26.28 6.63 9.15
C LYS A 131 27.11 6.13 10.35
N TRP A 132 26.54 5.26 11.20
CA TRP A 132 27.16 4.84 12.46
C TRP A 132 27.83 3.47 12.31
N ARG A 133 28.95 3.24 13.02
CA ARG A 133 29.66 1.94 13.03
C ARG A 133 28.77 0.80 13.53
N LYS A 134 28.01 1.07 14.59
CA LYS A 134 26.91 0.24 15.08
C LYS A 134 25.61 0.98 14.81
N ALA A 135 24.75 0.44 13.95
CA ALA A 135 23.58 1.15 13.46
C ALA A 135 22.62 1.61 14.59
N GLU A 136 22.55 0.86 15.68
CA GLU A 136 21.68 1.14 16.83
C GLU A 136 22.33 2.06 17.89
N ASP A 137 23.62 2.36 17.76
CA ASP A 137 24.37 3.17 18.72
C ASP A 137 25.03 4.37 18.05
N PRO A 138 24.39 5.56 18.10
CA PRO A 138 24.97 6.80 17.58
C PRO A 138 26.30 7.21 18.23
N LYS A 139 26.66 6.64 19.40
CA LYS A 139 27.94 6.90 20.08
C LYS A 139 29.07 6.00 19.58
N SER A 140 28.78 5.04 18.70
CA SER A 140 29.78 4.14 18.11
C SER A 140 30.75 4.83 17.14
N GLY A 141 30.51 6.10 16.82
CA GLY A 141 31.28 6.87 15.84
C GLY A 141 30.77 6.67 14.42
N GLU A 142 31.21 7.54 13.51
CA GLU A 142 30.87 7.47 12.09
C GLU A 142 31.78 6.46 11.36
N ILE A 143 31.22 5.82 10.33
CA ILE A 143 31.95 4.96 9.38
C ILE A 143 32.80 5.79 8.41
#